data_AF-A0A7C1PXF8-F1
#
_entry.id   AF-A0A7C1PXF8-F1
#
_cell.length_a   1.000
_cell.length_b   1.000
_cell.length_c   1.000
_cell.angle_alpha   90.00
_cell.angle_beta   90.00
_cell.angle_gamma   90.00
#
_symmetry.space_group_name_H-M   'P 1'
#
loop_
_entity.id
_entity.type
_entity.pdbx_description
1 polymer ?
#
loop_
_entity_poly.entity_id
_entity_poly.type
_entity_poly.pdbx_seq_one_letter_code
_entity_poly.pdbx_strand_id
1 'polypeptide(L)'
;MRSIRYYEERAIGGMGLIITQFTRVNGKIASVPIVGIYDDRFIPSHEELVERVHKHGTKIFLQIALSGGKLGTEAPSSIYSLNYVVKPRELTTEELDSLVEDFIKAAGRAVEAGYDGVEVHGAHSYLIGQMMSPALNLRTDKYGGSFEKRMKFPTDIITGIQKEYPDLSVGFK
;
A
#
# COMPACT_ATOMS: atom_id res chain seq x y z
N MET A 1 2.71 14.05 15.90
CA MET A 1 1.86 14.81 16.87
C MET A 1 0.40 14.98 16.44
N ARG A 2 0.03 15.71 15.37
CA ARG A 2 -1.40 15.91 15.03
C ARG A 2 -2.13 14.63 14.57
N SER A 3 -1.51 13.82 13.69
CA SER A 3 -2.13 12.59 13.18
C SER A 3 -2.24 11.49 14.24
N ILE A 4 -1.25 11.34 15.11
CA ILE A 4 -1.28 10.34 16.21
C ILE A 4 -2.46 10.63 17.14
N ARG A 5 -2.57 11.88 17.61
CA ARG A 5 -3.70 12.30 18.42
C ARG A 5 -5.03 12.06 17.71
N TYR A 6 -5.12 12.33 16.40
CA TYR A 6 -6.34 12.08 15.64
C TYR A 6 -6.82 10.62 15.76
N TYR A 7 -5.92 9.63 15.61
CA TYR A 7 -6.26 8.21 15.72
C TYR A 7 -6.55 7.80 17.16
N GLU A 8 -5.77 8.29 18.12
CA GLU A 8 -6.00 8.02 19.55
C GLU A 8 -7.38 8.48 20.00
N GLU A 9 -7.86 9.65 19.57
CA GLU A 9 -9.20 10.14 19.93
C GLU A 9 -10.31 9.23 19.36
N ARG A 10 -10.07 8.52 18.24
CA ARG A 10 -11.01 7.50 17.73
C ARG A 10 -10.96 6.22 18.56
N ALA A 11 -9.77 5.86 19.05
CA ALA A 11 -9.60 4.73 19.95
C ALA A 11 -10.29 4.99 21.30
N ILE A 12 -10.13 6.20 21.87
CA ILE A 12 -10.87 6.68 23.05
C ILE A 12 -12.38 6.61 22.81
N GLY A 13 -12.83 6.93 21.60
CA GLY A 13 -14.23 6.81 21.18
C GLY A 13 -14.77 5.37 21.08
N GLY A 14 -13.96 4.34 21.34
CA GLY A 14 -14.39 2.94 21.39
C GLY A 14 -14.43 2.23 20.04
N MET A 15 -13.66 2.68 19.04
CA MET A 15 -13.55 1.95 17.77
C MET A 15 -12.92 0.55 17.98
N GLY A 16 -13.48 -0.49 17.37
CA GLY A 16 -12.92 -1.84 17.45
C GLY A 16 -11.66 -2.02 16.59
N LEU A 17 -11.67 -1.46 15.38
CA LEU A 17 -10.55 -1.48 14.44
C LEU A 17 -10.41 -0.12 13.76
N ILE A 18 -9.18 0.37 13.67
CA ILE A 18 -8.78 1.52 12.88
C ILE A 18 -7.94 1.04 11.70
N ILE A 19 -8.23 1.51 10.50
CA ILE A 19 -7.33 1.36 9.34
C ILE A 19 -6.76 2.74 9.04
N THR A 20 -5.44 2.84 8.96
CA THR A 20 -4.79 4.13 8.72
C THR A 20 -5.11 4.68 7.33
N GLN A 21 -4.84 5.97 7.16
CA GLN A 21 -4.75 6.59 5.84
C GLN A 21 -3.73 5.88 4.94
N PHE A 22 -3.82 6.15 3.64
CA PHE A 22 -2.81 5.76 2.65
C PHE A 22 -1.39 5.99 3.17
N THR A 23 -0.60 4.92 3.21
CA THR A 23 0.81 4.93 3.59
C THR A 23 1.66 4.36 2.44
N ARG A 24 2.61 5.15 1.93
CA ARG A 24 3.42 4.76 0.78
C ARG A 24 4.50 3.74 1.13
N VAL A 25 4.67 2.73 0.28
CA VAL A 25 5.69 1.67 0.43
C VAL A 25 6.99 1.92 -0.35
N ASN A 26 7.03 2.98 -1.18
CA ASN A 26 8.23 3.36 -1.93
C ASN A 26 8.47 4.89 -1.88
N GLY A 27 9.73 5.28 -1.70
CA GLY A 27 10.14 6.68 -1.57
C GLY A 27 10.39 7.43 -2.89
N LYS A 28 10.38 6.74 -4.03
CA LYS A 28 10.75 7.27 -5.35
C LYS A 28 9.68 7.05 -6.42
N ILE A 29 9.29 5.79 -6.63
CA ILE A 29 8.35 5.38 -7.69
C ILE A 29 6.91 5.55 -7.20
N ALA A 30 6.04 6.10 -8.06
CA ALA A 30 4.61 6.28 -7.77
C ALA A 30 4.39 6.96 -6.41
N SER A 31 5.25 7.92 -6.11
CA SER A 31 5.41 8.52 -4.79
C SER A 31 4.85 9.92 -4.76
N VAL A 32 4.20 10.25 -3.64
CA VAL A 32 3.69 11.58 -3.33
C VAL A 32 4.12 11.94 -1.90
N PRO A 33 4.24 13.24 -1.55
CA PRO A 33 4.79 13.67 -0.27
C PRO A 33 3.80 13.50 0.89
N ILE A 34 3.44 12.24 1.17
CA ILE A 34 2.57 11.82 2.28
C ILE A 34 3.29 10.80 3.16
N VAL A 35 2.61 10.36 4.23
CA VAL A 35 3.11 9.36 5.19
C VAL A 35 3.58 8.09 4.46
N GLY A 36 4.71 7.52 4.89
CA GLY A 36 5.32 6.35 4.27
C GLY A 36 5.95 5.42 5.31
N ILE A 37 6.22 4.19 4.88
CA ILE A 37 6.81 3.10 5.68
C ILE A 37 7.86 2.33 4.84
N TYR A 38 8.58 3.05 3.98
CA TYR A 38 9.52 2.46 3.02
C TYR A 38 10.97 2.41 3.52
N ASP A 39 11.23 2.93 4.71
CA ASP A 39 12.54 3.06 5.32
C ASP A 39 12.38 2.91 6.84
N ASP A 40 13.34 2.25 7.50
CA ASP A 40 13.24 1.88 8.92
C ASP A 40 13.18 3.12 9.82
N ARG A 41 13.61 4.29 9.32
CA ARG A 41 13.48 5.57 10.04
C ARG A 41 12.03 5.95 10.37
N PHE A 42 11.04 5.36 9.72
CA PHE A 42 9.62 5.65 9.99
C PHE A 42 9.06 4.83 11.15
N ILE A 43 9.68 3.69 11.47
CA ILE A 43 9.18 2.72 12.46
C ILE A 43 8.88 3.37 13.81
N PRO A 44 9.78 4.19 14.43
CA PRO A 44 9.50 4.76 15.75
C PRO A 44 8.22 5.62 15.80
N SER A 45 7.92 6.36 14.73
CA SER A 45 6.71 7.18 14.68
C SER A 45 5.43 6.37 14.49
N HIS A 46 5.56 5.21 13.84
CA HIS A 46 4.47 4.27 13.65
C HIS A 46 4.22 3.45 14.92
N GLU A 47 5.28 3.06 15.63
CA GLU A 47 5.21 2.42 16.94
C GLU A 47 4.50 3.31 17.97
N GLU A 48 4.85 4.61 18.04
CA GLU A 48 4.16 5.58 18.90
C GLU A 48 2.65 5.62 18.59
N LEU A 49 2.27 5.61 17.31
CA LEU A 49 0.85 5.57 16.92
C LEU A 49 0.16 4.30 17.42
N VAL A 50 0.76 3.14 17.15
CA VAL A 50 0.22 1.83 17.55
C VAL A 50 0.05 1.76 19.06
N GLU A 51 1.08 2.11 19.83
CA GLU A 51 1.06 2.08 21.29
C GLU A 51 -0.07 2.95 21.86
N ARG A 52 -0.26 4.15 21.30
CA ARG A 52 -1.32 5.08 21.73
C ARG A 52 -2.72 4.55 21.44
N VAL A 53 -2.90 3.81 20.34
CA VAL A 53 -4.19 3.21 19.98
C VAL A 53 -4.47 1.96 20.83
N HIS A 54 -3.46 1.10 21.01
CA HIS A 54 -3.58 -0.13 21.81
C HIS A 54 -3.91 0.13 23.29
N LYS A 55 -3.49 1.27 23.86
CA LYS A 55 -3.86 1.69 25.23
C LYS A 55 -5.37 1.74 25.49
N HIS A 56 -6.18 1.88 24.44
CA HIS A 56 -7.63 1.96 24.53
C HIS A 56 -8.34 0.67 24.04
N GLY A 57 -7.59 -0.43 23.87
CA GLY A 57 -8.14 -1.72 23.45
C GLY A 57 -8.52 -1.83 21.97
N THR A 58 -8.26 -0.78 21.17
CA THR A 58 -8.54 -0.73 19.74
C THR A 58 -7.45 -1.42 18.93
N LYS A 59 -7.84 -2.19 17.91
CA LYS A 59 -6.92 -2.77 16.93
C LYS A 59 -6.59 -1.78 15.81
N ILE A 60 -5.41 -1.89 15.21
CA ILE A 60 -5.00 -1.00 14.13
C ILE A 60 -4.29 -1.72 12.97
N PHE A 61 -4.74 -1.45 11.75
CA PHE A 61 -4.12 -1.92 10.52
C PHE A 61 -3.45 -0.76 9.77
N LEU A 62 -2.30 -1.04 9.16
CA LEU A 62 -1.61 -0.10 8.27
C LEU A 62 -2.08 -0.27 6.83
N GLN A 63 -2.69 0.76 6.22
CA GLN A 63 -3.02 0.72 4.79
C GLN A 63 -1.79 1.03 3.94
N ILE A 64 -1.23 0.01 3.29
CA ILE A 64 -0.05 0.10 2.43
C ILE A 64 -0.43 0.27 0.96
N ALA A 65 0.18 1.24 0.28
CA ALA A 65 -0.28 1.67 -1.05
C ALA A 65 0.82 2.36 -1.90
N LEU A 66 0.54 2.51 -3.20
CA LEU A 66 1.27 3.37 -4.15
C LEU A 66 0.29 4.07 -5.09
N SER A 67 0.56 5.33 -5.46
CA SER A 67 -0.45 6.15 -6.13
C SER A 67 -0.68 5.74 -7.59
N GLY A 68 0.35 5.15 -8.21
CA GLY A 68 0.44 5.02 -9.65
C GLY A 68 0.22 6.35 -10.35
N GLY A 69 -0.32 6.31 -11.58
CA GLY A 69 -0.58 7.49 -12.40
C GLY A 69 -1.64 8.45 -11.83
N LYS A 70 -2.38 8.05 -10.78
CA LYS A 70 -3.45 8.85 -10.21
C LYS A 70 -2.96 10.10 -9.49
N LEU A 71 -1.84 10.00 -8.78
CA LEU A 71 -1.19 11.15 -8.14
C LEU A 71 0.31 11.22 -8.45
N GLY A 72 0.87 10.19 -9.10
CA GLY A 72 2.28 10.11 -9.46
C GLY A 72 2.49 10.13 -10.98
N THR A 73 3.73 9.83 -11.38
CA THR A 73 4.17 9.89 -12.78
C THR A 73 4.39 8.54 -13.42
N GLU A 74 4.19 7.44 -12.69
CA GLU A 74 4.38 6.07 -13.16
C GLU A 74 3.10 5.26 -13.05
N ALA A 75 2.82 4.42 -14.05
CA ALA A 75 1.64 3.56 -14.11
C ALA A 75 1.94 2.26 -14.88
N PRO A 76 0.98 1.31 -14.93
CA PRO A 76 1.16 0.06 -15.67
C PRO A 76 1.34 0.25 -17.18
N SER A 77 0.80 1.32 -17.74
CA SER A 77 0.87 1.64 -19.17
C SER A 77 0.88 3.15 -19.41
N SER A 78 1.55 3.59 -20.48
CA SER A 78 1.65 5.01 -20.83
C SER A 78 0.45 5.49 -21.66
N ILE A 79 -0.70 5.67 -21.00
CA ILE A 79 -1.96 6.09 -21.63
C ILE A 79 -2.51 7.39 -21.04
N TYR A 80 -3.36 8.08 -21.78
CA TYR A 80 -4.19 9.13 -21.22
C TYR A 80 -5.36 8.53 -20.46
N SER A 81 -5.67 9.09 -19.29
CA SER A 81 -6.85 8.76 -18.50
C SER A 81 -7.32 9.98 -17.76
N LEU A 82 -8.63 10.14 -17.60
CA LEU A 82 -9.21 11.16 -16.70
C LEU A 82 -8.84 10.90 -15.23
N ASN A 83 -8.36 9.70 -14.91
CA ASN A 83 -7.87 9.35 -13.59
C ASN A 83 -6.43 9.79 -13.33
N TYR A 84 -5.70 10.30 -14.33
CA TYR A 84 -4.29 10.67 -14.19
C TYR A 84 -4.09 12.17 -14.20
N VAL A 85 -3.15 12.66 -13.40
CA VAL A 85 -2.76 14.08 -13.36
C VAL A 85 -2.01 14.47 -14.63
N VAL A 86 -1.15 13.55 -15.09
CA VAL A 86 -0.34 13.69 -16.31
C VAL A 86 -0.30 12.34 -17.01
N LYS A 87 0.07 12.31 -18.30
CA LYS A 87 0.36 11.03 -18.97
C LYS A 87 1.54 10.36 -18.24
N PRO A 88 1.36 9.17 -17.64
CA PRO A 88 2.41 8.53 -16.87
C PRO A 88 3.42 7.84 -17.77
N ARG A 89 4.64 7.64 -17.24
CA ARG A 89 5.61 6.69 -17.75
C ARG A 89 5.16 5.27 -17.41
N GLU A 90 5.33 4.36 -18.35
CA GLU A 90 5.12 2.94 -18.10
C GLU A 90 6.23 2.37 -17.21
N LEU A 91 5.83 1.62 -16.17
CA LEU A 91 6.75 0.89 -15.30
C LEU A 91 7.38 -0.28 -16.06
N THR A 92 8.65 -0.59 -15.83
CA THR A 92 9.24 -1.83 -16.35
C THR A 92 8.78 -3.04 -15.54
N THR A 93 8.97 -4.24 -16.10
CA THR A 93 8.67 -5.50 -15.38
C THR A 93 9.49 -5.60 -14.10
N GLU A 94 10.76 -5.18 -14.15
CA GLU A 94 11.72 -5.22 -13.04
C GLU A 94 11.37 -4.19 -11.97
N GLU A 95 10.88 -3.00 -12.37
CA GLU A 95 10.34 -2.03 -11.42
C GLU A 95 9.12 -2.61 -10.69
N LEU A 96 8.21 -3.27 -11.41
CA LEU A 96 7.05 -3.92 -10.79
C LEU A 96 7.48 -5.05 -9.84
N ASP A 97 8.44 -5.89 -10.23
CA ASP A 97 9.00 -6.91 -9.35
C ASP A 97 9.58 -6.30 -8.07
N SER A 98 10.37 -5.23 -8.19
CA SER A 98 10.91 -4.51 -7.03
C SER A 98 9.81 -3.91 -6.16
N LEU A 99 8.71 -3.43 -6.75
CA LEU A 99 7.60 -2.87 -5.99
C LEU A 99 6.87 -3.95 -5.18
N VAL A 100 6.75 -5.18 -5.70
CA VAL A 100 6.20 -6.31 -4.91
C VAL A 100 7.02 -6.49 -3.62
N GLU A 101 8.35 -6.52 -3.75
CA GLU A 101 9.26 -6.63 -2.59
C GLU A 101 9.12 -5.45 -1.62
N ASP A 102 8.88 -4.24 -2.12
CA ASP A 102 8.67 -3.07 -1.28
C ASP A 102 7.37 -3.16 -0.47
N PHE A 103 6.28 -3.72 -1.03
CA PHE A 103 5.05 -4.00 -0.29
C PHE A 103 5.28 -5.04 0.82
N ILE A 104 6.05 -6.09 0.53
CA ILE A 104 6.37 -7.14 1.51
C ILE A 104 7.22 -6.54 2.66
N LYS A 105 8.28 -5.79 2.34
CA LYS A 105 9.09 -5.09 3.34
C LYS A 105 8.30 -4.08 4.16
N ALA A 106 7.35 -3.37 3.54
CA ALA A 106 6.45 -2.48 4.25
C ALA A 106 5.57 -3.21 5.27
N ALA A 107 5.11 -4.42 4.95
CA ALA A 107 4.40 -5.27 5.91
C ALA A 107 5.32 -5.71 7.06
N GLY A 108 6.58 -6.07 6.78
CA GLY A 108 7.58 -6.36 7.81
C GLY A 108 7.81 -5.20 8.78
N ARG A 109 7.91 -3.98 8.27
CA ARG A 109 7.99 -2.78 9.12
C ARG A 109 6.71 -2.50 9.90
N ALA A 110 5.56 -2.90 9.37
CA ALA A 110 4.30 -2.81 10.10
C ALA A 110 4.29 -3.79 11.29
N VAL A 111 4.81 -5.02 11.09
CA VAL A 111 5.02 -6.00 12.17
C VAL A 111 5.96 -5.41 13.23
N GLU A 112 7.11 -4.85 12.81
CA GLU A 112 8.08 -4.27 13.74
C GLU A 112 7.50 -3.08 14.52
N ALA A 113 6.68 -2.24 13.88
CA ALA A 113 5.96 -1.15 14.54
C ALA A 113 4.76 -1.60 15.40
N GLY A 114 4.45 -2.90 15.45
CA GLY A 114 3.41 -3.48 16.30
C GLY A 114 1.98 -3.42 15.74
N TYR A 115 1.78 -3.14 14.45
CA TYR A 115 0.43 -3.18 13.86
C TYR A 115 -0.20 -4.57 13.97
N ASP A 116 -1.52 -4.61 14.15
CA ASP A 116 -2.27 -5.88 14.21
C ASP A 116 -2.47 -6.50 12.81
N GLY A 117 -2.21 -5.74 11.75
CA GLY A 117 -2.38 -6.17 10.38
C GLY A 117 -2.03 -5.08 9.37
N VAL A 118 -2.13 -5.44 8.10
CA VAL A 118 -2.00 -4.51 6.97
C VAL A 118 -3.22 -4.61 6.08
N GLU A 119 -3.58 -3.49 5.45
CA GLU A 119 -4.54 -3.47 4.34
C GLU A 119 -3.80 -3.11 3.05
N VAL A 120 -3.77 -4.02 2.08
CA VAL A 120 -3.23 -3.78 0.74
C VAL A 120 -4.26 -2.98 -0.07
N HIS A 121 -3.90 -1.76 -0.48
CA HIS A 121 -4.85 -0.89 -1.17
C HIS A 121 -4.95 -1.18 -2.69
N GLY A 122 -5.90 -2.03 -3.07
CA GLY A 122 -6.24 -2.42 -4.45
C GLY A 122 -7.28 -1.55 -5.16
N ALA A 123 -7.99 -0.67 -4.44
CA ALA A 123 -9.09 0.12 -4.98
C ALA A 123 -8.73 1.54 -5.45
N HIS A 124 -9.78 2.30 -5.81
CA HIS A 124 -9.75 3.74 -6.14
C HIS A 124 -8.79 4.14 -7.27
N SER A 125 -8.43 3.20 -8.15
CA SER A 125 -7.52 3.44 -9.27
C SER A 125 -6.14 3.93 -8.84
N TYR A 126 -5.67 3.55 -7.65
CA TYR A 126 -4.25 3.61 -7.30
C TYR A 126 -3.48 2.46 -7.97
N LEU A 127 -2.16 2.33 -7.78
CA LEU A 127 -1.31 1.47 -8.61
C LEU A 127 -1.85 0.04 -8.76
N ILE A 128 -2.21 -0.62 -7.65
CA ILE A 128 -2.73 -2.00 -7.71
C ILE A 128 -4.07 -2.04 -8.48
N GLY A 129 -4.97 -1.08 -8.25
CA GLY A 129 -6.21 -0.96 -9.02
C GLY A 129 -5.98 -0.67 -10.50
N GLN A 130 -4.93 0.06 -10.85
CA GLN A 130 -4.51 0.28 -12.24
C GLN A 130 -4.00 -1.03 -12.85
N MET A 131 -3.21 -1.83 -12.11
CA MET A 131 -2.70 -3.13 -12.56
C MET A 131 -3.83 -4.11 -12.89
N MET A 132 -4.90 -4.14 -12.08
CA MET A 132 -6.04 -5.05 -12.29
C MET A 132 -6.94 -4.63 -13.46
N SER A 133 -7.00 -3.34 -13.77
CA SER A 133 -7.95 -2.79 -14.74
C SER A 133 -7.53 -3.04 -16.19
N PRO A 134 -8.37 -3.68 -17.04
CA PRO A 134 -8.08 -3.82 -18.46
C PRO A 134 -8.07 -2.48 -19.22
N ALA A 135 -8.64 -1.43 -18.65
CA ALA A 135 -8.65 -0.09 -19.25
C ALA A 135 -7.37 0.70 -18.97
N LEU A 136 -6.61 0.33 -17.92
CA LEU A 136 -5.43 1.07 -17.46
C LEU A 136 -4.13 0.26 -17.58
N ASN A 137 -4.22 -1.06 -17.63
CA ASN A 137 -3.10 -1.98 -17.86
C ASN A 137 -3.25 -2.66 -19.22
N LEU A 138 -2.51 -2.12 -20.19
CA LEU A 138 -2.41 -2.60 -21.57
C LEU A 138 -1.11 -3.38 -21.83
N ARG A 139 -0.42 -3.80 -20.77
CA ARG A 139 0.84 -4.55 -20.89
C ARG A 139 0.62 -5.89 -21.58
N THR A 140 1.67 -6.43 -22.17
CA THR A 140 1.68 -7.75 -22.83
C THR A 140 2.65 -8.74 -22.17
N ASP A 141 3.30 -8.33 -21.07
CA ASP A 141 4.29 -9.10 -20.33
C ASP A 141 3.64 -10.08 -19.33
N LYS A 142 4.32 -10.40 -18.22
CA LYS A 142 3.78 -11.28 -17.16
C LYS A 142 2.70 -10.61 -16.31
N TYR A 143 2.54 -9.29 -16.40
CA TYR A 143 1.63 -8.50 -15.59
C TYR A 143 0.42 -7.95 -16.36
N GLY A 144 0.26 -8.26 -17.65
CA GLY A 144 -0.91 -7.83 -18.43
C GLY A 144 -1.25 -8.74 -19.61
N GLY A 145 -2.27 -8.36 -20.36
CA GLY A 145 -2.74 -9.07 -21.55
C GLY A 145 -3.81 -10.14 -21.27
N SER A 146 -3.91 -10.65 -20.04
CA SER A 146 -5.03 -11.49 -19.60
C SER A 146 -5.48 -11.10 -18.19
N PHE A 147 -6.64 -11.60 -17.75
CA PHE A 147 -7.12 -11.38 -16.39
C PHE A 147 -6.13 -11.94 -15.36
N GLU A 148 -5.67 -13.17 -15.54
CA GLU A 148 -4.75 -13.89 -14.65
C GLU A 148 -3.43 -13.12 -14.51
N LYS A 149 -2.89 -12.62 -15.62
CA LYS A 149 -1.66 -11.82 -15.62
C LYS A 149 -1.85 -10.46 -14.93
N ARG A 150 -2.99 -9.79 -15.11
CA ARG A 150 -3.31 -8.55 -14.37
C ARG A 150 -3.48 -8.78 -12.86
N MET A 151 -3.99 -9.95 -12.48
CA MET A 151 -4.09 -10.36 -11.07
C MET A 151 -2.76 -10.79 -10.46
N LYS A 152 -1.71 -11.00 -11.28
CA LYS A 152 -0.41 -11.45 -10.77
C LYS A 152 0.20 -10.48 -9.77
N PHE A 153 0.22 -9.18 -10.07
CA PHE A 153 0.82 -8.17 -9.19
C PHE A 153 0.18 -8.12 -7.78
N PRO A 154 -1.15 -7.96 -7.62
CA PRO A 154 -1.77 -8.02 -6.29
C PRO A 154 -1.60 -9.38 -5.61
N THR A 155 -1.66 -10.48 -6.36
CA THR A 155 -1.51 -11.83 -5.80
C THR A 155 -0.10 -12.06 -5.25
N ASP A 156 0.94 -11.69 -6.01
CA ASP A 156 2.33 -11.82 -5.58
C ASP A 156 2.58 -11.01 -4.30
N ILE A 157 1.99 -9.82 -4.17
CA ILE A 157 2.06 -9.01 -2.94
C ILE A 157 1.43 -9.74 -1.75
N ILE A 158 0.16 -10.15 -1.86
CA ILE A 158 -0.58 -10.76 -0.75
C ILE A 158 0.07 -12.07 -0.32
N THR A 159 0.39 -12.93 -1.29
CA THR A 159 1.00 -14.23 -1.02
C THR A 159 2.42 -14.09 -0.47
N GLY A 160 3.19 -13.09 -0.93
CA GLY A 160 4.50 -12.77 -0.38
C GLY A 160 4.42 -12.35 1.08
N ILE A 161 3.51 -11.43 1.42
CA ILE A 161 3.28 -11.00 2.81
C ILE A 161 2.87 -12.19 3.68
N GLN A 162 1.89 -12.99 3.25
CA GLN A 162 1.42 -14.16 4.01
C GLN A 162 2.50 -15.23 4.20
N LYS A 163 3.40 -15.38 3.23
CA LYS A 163 4.51 -16.33 3.30
C LYS A 163 5.58 -15.89 4.28
N GLU A 164 5.96 -14.61 4.27
CA GLU A 164 7.02 -14.08 5.14
C GLU A 164 6.53 -13.77 6.56
N TYR A 165 5.27 -13.36 6.70
CA TYR A 165 4.65 -12.95 7.95
C TYR A 165 3.34 -13.72 8.17
N PRO A 166 3.39 -15.04 8.45
CA PRO A 166 2.20 -15.90 8.50
C PRO A 166 1.19 -15.54 9.60
N ASP A 167 1.64 -14.89 10.67
CA ASP A 167 0.78 -14.46 11.78
C ASP A 167 0.17 -13.07 11.56
N LEU A 168 0.63 -12.33 10.54
CA LEU A 168 0.12 -11.00 10.24
C LEU A 168 -1.22 -11.10 9.51
N SER A 169 -2.24 -10.41 10.02
CA SER A 169 -3.51 -10.30 9.32
C SER A 169 -3.37 -9.41 8.07
N VAL A 170 -3.82 -9.91 6.92
CA VAL A 170 -3.75 -9.20 5.63
C VAL A 170 -5.15 -8.95 5.08
N GLY A 171 -5.55 -7.68 5.07
CA GLY A 171 -6.74 -7.20 4.35
C GLY A 171 -6.42 -6.78 2.92
N PHE A 172 -7.43 -6.80 2.05
CA PHE A 172 -7.36 -6.26 0.70
C PHE A 172 -8.57 -5.37 0.46
N LYS A 173 -8.33 -4.18 -0.09
CA LYS A 173 -9.37 -3.19 -0.37
C LYS A 173 -9.54 -2.92 -1.84
#